data_AF-A0A915MUW4-F1
#
_entry.id   AF-A0A915MUW4-F1
#
_cell.length_a   1.000
_cell.length_b   1.000
_cell.length_c   1.000
_cell.angle_alpha   90.00
_cell.angle_beta   90.00
_cell.angle_gamma   90.00
#
_symmetry.space_group_name_H-M   'P 1'
#
loop_
_entity.id
_entity.type
_entity.pdbx_description
1 polymer ?
#
loop_
_entity_poly.entity_id
_entity_poly.type
_entity_poly.pdbx_seq_one_letter_code
_entity_poly.pdbx_strand_id
1 'polypeptide(L)' 'GFDKAYILFGQFLLLRKDKDLFVEWLKEEIGASQHHATACFNCLDEWAGQHI' A
#
# COMPACT_ATOMS: atom_id res chain seq x y z
N GLY A 1 7.42 -4.43 -12.62
CA GLY A 1 7.87 -3.34 -11.75
C GLY A 1 6.70 -2.41 -11.53
N PHE A 2 6.44 -2.00 -10.30
CA PHE A 2 5.44 -0.96 -10.02
C PHE A 2 6.03 0.40 -10.47
N ASP A 3 5.98 0.68 -11.77
CA ASP A 3 6.68 1.84 -12.35
C ASP A 3 5.97 3.17 -12.04
N LYS A 4 4.74 3.11 -11.50
CA LYS A 4 3.93 4.28 -11.17
C LYS A 4 3.16 4.07 -9.87
N ALA A 5 3.14 5.09 -9.01
CA ALA A 5 2.51 5.06 -7.69
C ALA A 5 1.01 4.70 -7.73
N TYR A 6 0.30 5.01 -8.82
CA TYR A 6 -1.12 4.67 -8.94
C TYR A 6 -1.38 3.16 -8.96
N ILE A 7 -0.41 2.32 -9.30
CA ILE A 7 -0.57 0.87 -9.32
C ILE A 7 -0.64 0.34 -7.87
N LEU A 8 0.26 0.81 -7.00
CA LEU A 8 0.24 0.55 -5.56
C LEU A 8 -1.05 1.07 -4.93
N PHE A 9 -1.46 2.28 -5.32
CA PHE A 9 -2.72 2.85 -4.85
C PHE A 9 -3.95 2.04 -5.29
N GLY A 10 -3.95 1.54 -6.53
CA GLY A 10 -4.99 0.63 -7.02
C GLY A 10 -5.08 -0.64 -6.18
N GLN A 11 -3.95 -1.27 -5.86
CA GLN A 11 -3.93 -2.44 -4.98
C GLN A 11 -4.43 -2.12 -3.57
N PHE A 12 -4.01 -0.99 -3.00
CA PHE A 12 -4.49 -0.50 -1.71
C PHE A 12 -6.03 -0.36 -1.68
N LEU A 13 -6.62 0.18 -2.75
CA LEU A 13 -8.07 0.30 -2.88
C LEU A 13 -8.77 -1.07 -3.09
N LEU A 14 -8.17 -1.99 -3.86
CA LEU A 14 -8.71 -3.34 -4.07
C LEU A 14 -8.78 -4.14 -2.76
N LEU A 15 -7.77 -3.97 -1.90
CA LEU A 15 -7.73 -4.54 -0.55
C LEU A 15 -8.57 -3.74 0.46
N ARG A 16 -9.43 -2.82 -0.01
CA ARG A 16 -10.36 -2.03 0.81
C ARG A 16 -9.67 -1.25 1.93
N LYS A 17 -8.43 -0.79 1.69
CA LYS A 17 -7.60 -0.12 2.68
C LYS A 17 -7.32 -0.97 3.93
N ASP A 18 -7.41 -2.30 3.82
CA ASP A 18 -7.05 -3.20 4.91
C ASP A 18 -5.52 -3.20 5.09
N LYS A 19 -5.10 -2.79 6.28
CA LYS A 19 -3.68 -2.59 6.60
C LYS A 19 -2.90 -3.89 6.58
N ASP A 20 -3.43 -4.92 7.21
CA ASP A 20 -2.70 -6.17 7.39
C ASP A 20 -2.57 -6.89 6.05
N LEU A 21 -3.65 -6.96 5.27
CA LEU A 21 -3.64 -7.53 3.93
C LEU A 21 -2.70 -6.78 2.98
N PHE A 22 -2.70 -5.44 2.98
CA PHE A 22 -1.84 -4.67 2.09
C PHE A 22 -0.36 -4.81 2.47
N VAL A 23 -0.05 -4.77 3.77
CA VAL A 23 1.32 -4.91 4.27
C VAL A 23 1.87 -6.30 3.99
N GLU A 24 1.07 -7.35 4.21
CA GLU A 24 1.45 -8.72 3.89
C GLU A 24 1.67 -8.91 2.39
N TRP A 25 0.72 -8.45 1.57
CA TRP A 25 0.86 -8.47 0.11
C TRP A 25 2.12 -7.76 -0.38
N LEU A 26 2.45 -6.58 0.17
CA LEU A 26 3.65 -5.83 -0.25
C LEU A 26 4.95 -6.55 0.14
N LYS A 27 4.94 -7.28 1.26
CA LYS A 27 6.06 -8.11 1.69
C LYS A 27 6.24 -9.31 0.78
N GLU A 28 5.15 -9.99 0.40
CA GLU A 28 5.19 -11.19 -0.42
C GLU A 28 5.55 -10.89 -1.89
N GLU A 29 4.89 -9.90 -2.50
CA GLU A 29 5.06 -9.62 -3.94
C GLU A 29 6.30 -8.78 -4.27
N ILE A 30 6.73 -7.92 -3.33
CA ILE A 30 7.83 -6.96 -3.57
C ILE A 30 9.04 -7.26 -2.66
N GLY A 31 8.90 -8.09 -1.63
CA GLY A 31 9.96 -8.32 -0.66
C GLY A 31 10.22 -7.13 0.26
N ALA A 32 9.24 -6.23 0.41
CA ALA A 32 9.38 -5.06 1.27
C ALA A 32 9.58 -5.49 2.74
N SER A 33 10.35 -4.73 3.51
CA SER A 33 10.43 -4.95 4.96
C SER A 33 9.12 -4.55 5.64
N GLN A 34 8.83 -5.12 6.81
CA GLN A 34 7.67 -4.74 7.62
C GLN A 34 7.58 -3.22 7.84
N HIS A 35 8.72 -2.57 8.09
CA HIS A 35 8.79 -1.14 8.30
C HIS A 35 8.41 -0.35 7.04
N HIS A 36 9.02 -0.67 5.89
CA HIS A 36 8.73 0.03 4.63
C HIS A 36 7.31 -0.22 4.15
N ALA A 37 6.78 -1.42 4.30
CA ALA A 37 5.41 -1.75 3.94
C ALA A 37 4.38 -0.98 4.78
N THR A 38 4.61 -0.92 6.10
CA THR A 38 3.74 -0.14 7.00
C THR A 38 3.81 1.35 6.69
N ALA A 39 5.00 1.89 6.41
CA ALA A 39 5.16 3.30 6.04
C ALA A 39 4.46 3.62 4.72
N CYS A 40 4.55 2.73 3.72
CA CYS A 40 3.85 2.87 2.45
C CYS A 40 2.33 2.89 2.65
N PHE A 41 1.78 1.94 3.41
CA PHE A 41 0.35 1.92 3.74
C PHE A 41 -0.10 3.25 4.37
N ASN A 42 0.59 3.70 5.42
CA ASN A 42 0.21 4.92 6.14
C ASN A 42 0.21 6.15 5.20
N CYS A 43 1.19 6.25 4.29
CA CYS A 43 1.25 7.33 3.31
C CYS A 43 0.06 7.30 2.33
N LEU A 44 -0.32 6.12 1.83
CA LEU A 44 -1.47 5.98 0.94
C LEU A 44 -2.80 6.24 1.65
N ASP A 45 -2.92 5.81 2.92
CA ASP A 45 -4.12 6.01 3.73
C ASP A 45 -4.32 7.48 4.10
N GLU A 46 -3.24 8.18 4.50
CA GLU A 46 -3.27 9.63 4.72
C GLU A 46 -3.68 10.38 3.44
N TRP A 47 -3.06 10.05 2.30
CA TRP A 47 -3.39 10.68 1.03
C TRP A 47 -4.86 10.44 0.65
N ALA A 48 -5.35 9.21 0.83
CA ALA A 48 -6.74 8.86 0.57
C ALA A 48 -7.70 9.61 1.49
N GLY A 49 -7.39 9.81 2.77
CA GLY A 49 -8.23 10.58 3.69
C GLY A 49 -8.30 12.08 3.36
N GLN A 50 -7.32 12.61 2.62
CA GLN A 50 -7.29 14.02 2.19
C GLN A 50 -7.93 14.26 0.82
N HIS A 51 -7.92 13.26 -0.07
CA HIS A 51 -8.25 13.44 -1.50
C HIS A 51 -9.37 12.50 -2.01
N ILE A 52 -9.91 11.61 -1.18
CA ILE A 52 -11.06 10.72 -1.46
C ILE A 52 -12.10 10.88 -0.37
#